data_AF-A0A6J0TXI0-F1
#
_entry.id   AF-A0A6J0TXI0-F1
#
_cell.length_a   1.000
_cell.length_b   1.000
_cell.length_c   1.000
_cell.angle_alpha   90.00
_cell.angle_beta   90.00
_cell.angle_gamma   90.00
#
_symmetry.space_group_name_H-M   'P 1'
#
loop_
_entity.id
_entity.type
_entity.pdbx_description
1 polymer ?
#
loop_
_entity_poly.entity_id
_entity_poly.type
_entity_poly.pdbx_seq_one_letter_code
_entity_poly.pdbx_strand_id
1 'polypeptide(L)'
;MGDGRTTDRKRRKARRENLCLLECPLPQNLMFEEGVEESKGFGTISRVPSCNVHCKRSDGACRVEGSADWTLSLSRGCPDAFTCYEMKAQWLLLVLASVLATGQGMIYTPCELAQQLQQLGLDGYAGYSLANWVCMAAHESSYNTQAIDYDSNGSADFGIFQINSAYWCQNGDESSANLCGISCSELLTNNLAPDVACAKIVVDNSWNGMGAWVAWRLYCQGQDLSGYLAGCDL
;
A
#
# COMPACT_ATOMS: atom_id res chain seq x y z
N MET A 1 63.96 8.88 -52.39
CA MET A 1 64.78 9.04 -51.17
C MET A 1 64.39 10.35 -50.49
N GLY A 2 64.17 10.33 -49.16
CA GLY A 2 63.94 11.50 -48.28
C GLY A 2 62.47 11.78 -47.92
N ASP A 3 61.80 10.95 -47.11
CA ASP A 3 61.66 11.00 -45.63
C ASP A 3 60.61 12.03 -45.11
N GLY A 4 59.35 11.57 -45.06
CA GLY A 4 58.19 12.26 -44.51
C GLY A 4 58.07 12.14 -42.99
N ARG A 5 58.96 12.79 -42.24
CA ARG A 5 59.00 12.68 -40.76
C ARG A 5 58.91 13.98 -39.96
N THR A 6 58.66 15.13 -40.59
CA THR A 6 58.73 16.43 -39.91
C THR A 6 57.43 17.24 -39.87
N THR A 7 56.33 16.77 -40.44
CA THR A 7 55.04 17.51 -40.44
C THR A 7 53.98 16.91 -39.49
N ASP A 8 54.24 15.75 -38.88
CA ASP A 8 53.34 15.11 -37.88
C ASP A 8 53.53 15.64 -36.43
N ARG A 9 54.38 16.64 -36.22
CA ARG A 9 54.71 17.16 -34.87
C ARG A 9 54.02 18.47 -34.48
N LYS A 10 53.27 19.11 -35.37
CA LYS A 10 52.61 20.42 -35.11
C LYS A 10 51.08 20.42 -35.12
N ARG A 11 50.42 19.28 -35.38
CA ARG A 11 48.96 19.11 -35.21
C ARG A 11 48.56 18.29 -33.97
N ARG A 12 49.47 18.11 -33.01
CA ARG A 12 49.20 17.43 -31.72
C ARG A 12 49.04 18.40 -30.54
N LYS A 13 48.65 19.65 -30.80
CA LYS A 13 48.41 20.68 -29.77
C LYS A 13 47.11 21.45 -30.02
N ALA A 14 46.00 20.72 -30.18
CA ALA A 14 44.64 21.24 -30.03
C ALA A 14 43.66 20.06 -29.86
N ARG A 15 42.87 20.12 -28.78
CA ARG A 15 41.53 19.52 -28.58
C ARG A 15 41.32 18.09 -29.10
N ARG A 16 41.24 17.03 -28.27
CA ARG A 16 40.27 16.82 -27.16
C ARG A 16 38.89 17.37 -27.52
N GLU A 17 38.01 16.51 -28.03
CA GLU A 17 36.55 16.52 -27.87
C GLU A 17 35.97 15.39 -28.73
N ASN A 18 36.05 14.14 -28.23
CA ASN A 18 35.04 13.13 -28.53
C ASN A 18 34.46 12.74 -27.16
N LEU A 19 33.45 13.54 -26.80
CA LEU A 19 32.56 13.38 -25.66
C LEU A 19 31.75 12.11 -25.90
N CYS A 20 31.96 11.05 -25.11
CA CYS A 20 30.89 10.08 -24.89
C CYS A 20 30.06 10.61 -23.71
N LEU A 21 29.03 11.40 -24.03
CA LEU A 21 27.96 11.69 -23.10
C LEU A 21 27.14 10.42 -22.93
N LEU A 22 27.17 9.84 -21.73
CA LEU A 22 26.10 8.98 -21.25
C LEU A 22 25.37 9.79 -20.18
N GLU A 23 24.24 10.37 -20.57
CA GLU A 23 23.28 10.97 -19.65
C GLU A 23 22.58 9.83 -18.89
N CYS A 24 22.85 9.73 -17.58
CA CYS A 24 22.01 8.97 -16.67
C CYS A 24 20.82 9.86 -16.26
N PRO A 25 19.57 9.37 -16.31
CA PRO A 25 18.44 10.11 -15.77
C PRO A 25 18.56 10.12 -14.23
N LEU A 26 18.78 11.30 -13.67
CA LEU A 26 18.63 11.55 -12.23
C LEU A 26 17.13 11.62 -11.88
N PRO A 27 16.68 11.01 -10.78
CA PRO A 27 15.38 11.34 -10.23
C PRO A 27 15.43 12.75 -9.61
N GLN A 28 14.58 13.63 -10.13
CA GLN A 28 14.28 14.92 -9.52
C GLN A 28 13.42 14.67 -8.27
N ASN A 29 14.01 14.97 -7.12
CA ASN A 29 13.41 15.52 -5.90
C ASN A 29 14.04 14.86 -4.68
N LEU A 30 14.98 15.58 -4.07
CA LEU A 30 14.95 15.86 -2.64
C LEU A 30 15.74 17.14 -2.40
N MET A 31 15.03 18.07 -1.79
CA MET A 31 15.37 19.46 -1.56
C MET A 31 16.05 19.63 -0.19
N PHE A 32 16.52 20.87 0.02
CA PHE A 32 16.68 21.59 1.29
C PHE A 32 18.07 21.68 1.94
N GLU A 33 18.63 22.87 1.69
CA GLU A 33 19.02 23.93 2.63
C GLU A 33 20.27 23.83 3.51
N GLU A 34 20.96 24.98 3.47
CA GLU A 34 22.08 25.41 4.28
C GLU A 34 21.63 25.66 5.72
N GLY A 35 22.49 25.33 6.67
CA GLY A 35 22.61 26.13 7.89
C GLY A 35 22.49 25.40 9.21
N VAL A 36 23.67 25.20 9.80
CA VAL A 36 23.99 25.32 11.24
C VAL A 36 23.34 24.30 12.19
N GLU A 37 24.15 23.33 12.62
CA GLU A 37 24.00 22.76 13.96
C GLU A 37 25.34 22.80 14.70
N GLU A 38 25.35 23.59 15.78
CA GLU A 38 26.48 23.76 16.68
C GLU A 38 26.43 22.66 17.77
N SER A 39 27.44 21.79 17.75
CA SER A 39 28.16 21.21 18.90
C SER A 39 27.39 20.58 20.07
N LYS A 40 27.62 19.26 20.24
CA LYS A 40 28.27 18.58 21.40
C LYS A 40 28.38 17.10 20.99
N GLY A 41 29.52 16.44 20.79
CA GLY A 41 30.88 16.70 21.25
C GLY A 41 31.37 15.50 22.07
N PHE A 42 31.89 14.45 21.41
CA PHE A 42 33.01 13.58 21.85
C PHE A 42 33.28 12.57 20.71
N GLY A 43 34.24 12.77 19.80
CA GLY A 43 35.69 12.63 20.02
C GLY A 43 36.13 11.19 19.72
N THR A 44 36.49 10.83 18.48
CA THR A 44 37.91 10.83 18.06
C THR A 44 38.05 10.68 16.54
N ILE A 45 38.92 11.50 15.96
CA ILE A 45 39.34 11.49 14.56
C ILE A 45 40.29 10.31 14.34
N SER A 46 39.97 9.42 13.40
CA SER A 46 40.96 8.55 12.78
C SER A 46 40.80 8.61 11.26
N ARG A 47 41.93 8.95 10.63
CA ARG A 47 42.14 9.30 9.23
C ARG A 47 41.40 8.37 8.25
N VAL A 48 40.56 8.95 7.41
CA VAL A 48 40.07 8.28 6.20
C VAL A 48 41.26 8.06 5.27
N PRO A 49 41.57 6.83 4.81
CA PRO A 49 42.53 6.66 3.74
C PRO A 49 41.92 7.24 2.46
N SER A 50 42.47 8.34 1.97
CA SER A 50 42.24 8.79 0.60
C SER A 50 42.79 7.73 -0.34
N CYS A 51 41.92 6.98 -1.01
CA CYS A 51 42.31 6.17 -2.16
C CYS A 51 42.62 7.11 -3.33
N ASN A 52 43.87 7.55 -3.43
CA ASN A 52 44.36 8.23 -4.62
C ASN A 52 44.64 7.19 -5.70
N VAL A 53 43.79 7.15 -6.73
CA VAL A 53 44.04 6.34 -7.92
C VAL A 53 44.83 7.19 -8.92
N HIS A 54 46.07 6.79 -9.20
CA HIS A 54 46.89 7.40 -10.24
C HIS A 54 47.04 6.43 -11.42
N CYS A 55 46.33 6.71 -12.51
CA CYS A 55 46.45 5.96 -13.76
C CYS A 55 47.63 6.48 -14.58
N LYS A 56 48.74 5.74 -14.61
CA LYS A 56 49.78 5.95 -15.61
C LYS A 56 49.37 5.27 -16.91
N ARG A 57 49.35 6.05 -17.98
CA ARG A 57 48.91 5.63 -19.31
C ARG A 57 50.09 5.07 -20.11
N SER A 58 50.52 3.87 -19.76
CA SER A 58 51.33 3.03 -20.64
C SER A 58 51.13 1.58 -20.19
N ASP A 59 50.62 0.77 -21.11
CA ASP A 59 50.55 -0.70 -21.08
C ASP A 59 49.25 -1.37 -20.60
N GLY A 60 48.17 -0.61 -20.35
CA GLY A 60 46.82 -1.19 -20.25
C GLY A 60 46.60 -2.21 -19.11
N ALA A 61 47.51 -2.28 -18.15
CA ALA A 61 47.41 -3.15 -16.98
C ALA A 61 47.44 -2.31 -15.69
N CYS A 62 46.41 -2.45 -14.85
CA CYS A 62 46.44 -1.95 -13.49
C CYS A 62 47.26 -2.93 -12.64
N ARG A 63 48.38 -2.49 -12.07
CA ARG A 63 49.14 -3.27 -11.08
C ARG A 63 49.04 -2.57 -9.73
N VAL A 64 48.56 -3.28 -8.72
CA VAL A 64 48.52 -2.83 -7.33
C VAL A 64 49.81 -3.35 -6.69
N GLU A 65 50.76 -2.47 -6.36
CA GLU A 65 51.86 -2.85 -5.46
C GLU A 65 51.45 -2.52 -4.04
N GLY A 66 50.97 -3.55 -3.34
CA GLY A 66 50.67 -3.54 -1.92
C GLY A 66 51.00 -4.90 -1.34
N SER A 67 52.16 -5.00 -0.71
CA SER A 67 52.55 -6.13 0.12
C SER A 67 51.78 -6.05 1.44
N ALA A 68 50.78 -6.92 1.60
CA ALA A 68 50.35 -7.47 2.89
C ALA A 68 49.46 -8.68 2.61
N ASP A 69 50.06 -9.82 2.87
CA ASP A 69 49.51 -11.16 2.95
C ASP A 69 48.20 -11.21 3.75
N TRP A 70 47.11 -11.63 3.09
CA TRP A 70 45.99 -12.34 3.70
C TRP A 70 45.35 -13.25 2.65
N THR A 71 45.76 -14.51 2.65
CA THR A 71 44.98 -15.61 2.10
C THR A 71 43.65 -15.71 2.85
N LEU A 72 42.55 -15.32 2.21
CA LEU A 72 41.21 -15.80 2.53
C LEU A 72 40.44 -15.97 1.23
N SER A 73 40.43 -17.23 0.78
CA SER A 73 39.61 -17.72 -0.32
C SER A 73 38.13 -17.53 0.04
N LEU A 74 37.47 -16.58 -0.63
CA LEU A 74 36.03 -16.58 -0.80
C LEU A 74 35.74 -16.30 -2.28
N SER A 75 35.85 -17.37 -3.07
CA SER A 75 35.19 -17.49 -4.36
C SER A 75 33.67 -17.42 -4.14
N ARG A 76 33.11 -16.22 -3.99
CA ARG A 76 31.69 -15.99 -4.27
C ARG A 76 31.63 -15.55 -5.73
N GLY A 77 31.40 -16.52 -6.61
CA GLY A 77 30.99 -16.22 -7.97
C GLY A 77 29.80 -15.28 -7.95
N CYS A 78 29.77 -14.33 -8.89
CA CYS A 78 28.52 -13.64 -9.20
C CYS A 78 27.46 -14.72 -9.48
N PRO A 79 26.29 -14.71 -8.80
CA PRO A 79 25.23 -15.62 -9.18
C PRO A 79 24.85 -15.31 -10.63
N ASP A 80 24.82 -16.35 -11.45
CA ASP A 80 24.45 -16.28 -12.86
C ASP A 80 23.08 -15.60 -12.99
N ALA A 81 22.86 -14.85 -14.08
CA ALA A 81 21.65 -14.06 -14.34
C ALA A 81 20.32 -14.86 -14.21
N PHE A 82 20.39 -16.18 -14.17
CA PHE A 82 19.26 -17.09 -13.90
C PHE A 82 18.59 -16.88 -12.53
N THR A 83 19.31 -16.50 -11.46
CA THR A 83 18.70 -16.37 -10.13
C THR A 83 17.93 -15.06 -9.91
N CYS A 84 18.08 -14.06 -10.79
CA CYS A 84 17.30 -12.81 -10.71
C CYS A 84 15.88 -12.94 -11.30
N TYR A 85 15.65 -13.91 -12.20
CA TYR A 85 14.35 -14.10 -12.84
C TYR A 85 13.37 -14.88 -11.95
N GLU A 86 13.86 -15.82 -11.14
CA GLU A 86 13.06 -16.65 -10.21
C GLU A 86 12.39 -15.83 -9.10
N MET A 87 13.08 -14.83 -8.51
CA MET A 87 12.47 -13.97 -7.50
C MET A 87 11.31 -13.14 -8.07
N LYS A 88 11.47 -12.57 -9.27
CA LYS A 88 10.45 -11.68 -9.88
C LYS A 88 9.22 -12.46 -10.32
N ALA A 89 9.40 -13.69 -10.84
CA ALA A 89 8.29 -14.57 -11.18
C ALA A 89 7.51 -15.00 -9.94
N GLN A 90 8.18 -15.29 -8.83
CA GLN A 90 7.53 -15.64 -7.57
C GLN A 90 6.71 -14.46 -7.00
N TRP A 91 7.25 -13.23 -7.04
CA TRP A 91 6.52 -12.02 -6.63
C TRP A 91 5.31 -11.75 -7.53
N LEU A 92 5.45 -11.93 -8.85
CA LEU A 92 4.34 -11.78 -9.79
C LEU A 92 3.25 -12.83 -9.58
N LEU A 93 3.62 -14.09 -9.28
CA LEU A 93 2.67 -15.15 -8.97
C LEU A 93 1.96 -14.93 -7.62
N LEU A 94 2.65 -14.39 -6.61
CA LEU A 94 2.03 -14.01 -5.33
C LEU A 94 1.05 -12.84 -5.50
N VAL A 95 1.42 -11.82 -6.27
CA VAL A 95 0.52 -10.69 -6.61
C VAL A 95 -0.68 -11.20 -7.42
N LEU A 96 -0.46 -12.06 -8.42
CA LEU A 96 -1.55 -12.63 -9.22
C LEU A 96 -2.48 -13.54 -8.39
N ALA A 97 -1.93 -14.33 -7.47
CA ALA A 97 -2.71 -15.16 -6.54
C ALA A 97 -3.56 -14.31 -5.57
N SER A 98 -3.05 -13.14 -5.13
CA SER A 98 -3.83 -12.20 -4.31
C SER A 98 -5.00 -11.56 -5.06
N VAL A 99 -4.86 -11.39 -6.39
CA VAL A 99 -5.92 -10.81 -7.24
C VAL A 99 -7.00 -11.84 -7.60
N LEU A 100 -6.70 -13.14 -7.54
CA LEU A 100 -7.65 -14.23 -7.85
C LEU A 100 -8.51 -14.68 -6.66
N ALA A 101 -8.37 -14.06 -5.49
CA ALA A 101 -9.30 -14.26 -4.39
C ALA A 101 -10.62 -13.52 -4.69
N THR A 102 -11.40 -14.01 -5.65
CA THR A 102 -12.82 -13.66 -5.74
C THR A 102 -13.45 -14.15 -4.44
N GLY A 103 -13.78 -13.20 -3.57
CA GLY A 103 -14.25 -13.45 -2.22
C GLY A 103 -15.46 -14.37 -2.23
N GLN A 104 -15.30 -15.58 -1.69
CA GLN A 104 -16.47 -16.30 -1.21
C GLN A 104 -17.02 -15.45 -0.06
N GLY A 105 -18.27 -15.02 -0.18
CA GLY A 105 -18.91 -14.19 0.82
C GLY A 105 -18.92 -14.89 2.15
N MET A 106 -18.63 -14.11 3.16
CA MET A 106 -18.53 -14.57 4.52
C MET A 106 -19.86 -14.30 5.20
N ILE A 107 -20.44 -15.36 5.75
CA ILE A 107 -21.52 -15.24 6.73
C ILE A 107 -20.82 -15.27 8.09
N TYR A 108 -20.77 -14.11 8.75
CA TYR A 108 -20.14 -14.01 10.06
C TYR A 108 -21.00 -14.68 11.14
N THR A 109 -20.37 -15.29 12.14
CA THR A 109 -21.07 -15.55 13.40
C THR A 109 -21.26 -14.24 14.19
N PRO A 110 -22.23 -14.16 15.12
CA PRO A 110 -22.48 -12.94 15.89
C PRO A 110 -21.24 -12.42 16.63
N CYS A 111 -20.47 -13.31 17.26
CA CYS A 111 -19.29 -12.91 18.03
C CYS A 111 -18.10 -12.52 17.15
N GLU A 112 -17.88 -13.20 16.02
CA GLU A 112 -16.84 -12.80 15.07
C GLU A 112 -17.14 -11.41 14.50
N LEU A 113 -18.40 -11.15 14.14
CA LEU A 113 -18.82 -9.84 13.69
C LEU A 113 -18.60 -8.79 14.80
N ALA A 114 -19.06 -9.07 16.02
CA ALA A 114 -18.90 -8.16 17.16
C ALA A 114 -17.42 -7.77 17.37
N GLN A 115 -16.50 -8.72 17.33
CA GLN A 115 -15.05 -8.46 17.45
C GLN A 115 -14.55 -7.54 16.33
N GLN A 116 -14.92 -7.81 15.07
CA GLN A 116 -14.51 -6.97 13.94
C GLN A 116 -15.06 -5.54 14.07
N LEU A 117 -16.34 -5.39 14.40
CA LEU A 117 -16.99 -4.09 14.54
C LEU A 117 -16.41 -3.28 15.72
N GLN A 118 -16.06 -3.96 16.82
CA GLN A 118 -15.39 -3.33 17.95
C GLN A 118 -13.99 -2.84 17.57
N GLN A 119 -13.21 -3.65 16.86
CA GLN A 119 -11.88 -3.27 16.35
C GLN A 119 -11.94 -2.09 15.37
N LEU A 120 -13.02 -2.01 14.58
CA LEU A 120 -13.29 -0.89 13.67
C LEU A 120 -13.95 0.33 14.38
N GLY A 121 -14.11 0.26 15.70
CA GLY A 121 -14.52 1.38 16.55
C GLY A 121 -16.00 1.74 16.41
N LEU A 122 -16.89 0.75 16.31
CA LEU A 122 -18.34 0.96 16.35
C LEU A 122 -18.94 0.90 17.75
N ASP A 123 -18.24 0.35 18.74
CA ASP A 123 -18.76 0.33 20.10
C ASP A 123 -18.83 1.75 20.69
N GLY A 124 -20.05 2.23 20.92
CA GLY A 124 -20.32 3.59 21.39
C GLY A 124 -20.34 4.65 20.29
N TYR A 125 -20.16 4.29 19.01
CA TYR A 125 -20.18 5.25 17.91
C TYR A 125 -21.52 5.96 17.83
N ALA A 126 -21.50 7.30 17.81
CA ALA A 126 -22.69 8.15 17.83
C ALA A 126 -23.71 7.81 18.95
N GLY A 127 -23.24 7.22 20.05
CA GLY A 127 -24.09 6.81 21.18
C GLY A 127 -24.75 5.43 21.04
N TYR A 128 -24.44 4.67 20.00
CA TYR A 128 -24.95 3.32 19.79
C TYR A 128 -23.95 2.27 20.27
N SER A 129 -24.39 1.36 21.14
CA SER A 129 -23.56 0.25 21.61
C SER A 129 -23.26 -0.75 20.49
N LEU A 130 -22.19 -1.54 20.64
CA LEU A 130 -21.85 -2.62 19.70
C LEU A 130 -23.04 -3.55 19.37
N ALA A 131 -23.88 -3.86 20.37
CA ALA A 131 -25.04 -4.72 20.20
C ALA A 131 -26.08 -4.15 19.20
N ASN A 132 -26.19 -2.83 19.07
CA ASN A 132 -27.07 -2.22 18.06
C ASN A 132 -26.61 -2.56 16.64
N TRP A 133 -25.30 -2.47 16.40
CA TRP A 133 -24.70 -2.78 15.09
C TRP A 133 -24.82 -4.26 14.73
N VAL A 134 -24.58 -5.14 15.71
CA VAL A 134 -24.74 -6.59 15.51
C VAL A 134 -26.21 -6.95 15.26
N CYS A 135 -27.16 -6.39 16.03
CA CYS A 135 -28.59 -6.59 15.81
C CYS A 135 -29.04 -6.12 14.43
N MET A 136 -28.59 -4.92 14.01
CA MET A 136 -28.91 -4.39 12.68
C MET A 136 -28.42 -5.33 11.58
N ALA A 137 -27.14 -5.74 11.62
CA ALA A 137 -26.59 -6.66 10.62
C ALA A 137 -27.32 -8.02 10.58
N ALA A 138 -27.82 -8.50 11.73
CA ALA A 138 -28.60 -9.73 11.80
C ALA A 138 -29.89 -9.64 10.99
N HIS A 139 -30.59 -8.51 11.11
CA HIS A 139 -31.90 -8.32 10.49
C HIS A 139 -31.83 -7.76 9.08
N GLU A 140 -30.76 -7.06 8.72
CA GLU A 140 -30.55 -6.55 7.36
C GLU A 140 -30.04 -7.66 6.43
N SER A 141 -29.00 -8.41 6.81
CA SER A 141 -28.31 -9.32 5.88
C SER A 141 -28.15 -10.75 6.38
N SER A 142 -28.63 -11.08 7.59
CA SER A 142 -28.27 -12.34 8.27
C SER A 142 -26.74 -12.54 8.36
N TYR A 143 -26.01 -11.44 8.59
CA TYR A 143 -24.54 -11.40 8.71
C TYR A 143 -23.77 -11.74 7.42
N ASN A 144 -24.43 -11.71 6.25
CA ASN A 144 -23.82 -12.07 4.98
C ASN A 144 -23.21 -10.83 4.29
N THR A 145 -21.89 -10.83 4.08
CA THR A 145 -21.21 -9.72 3.38
C THR A 145 -21.54 -9.62 1.90
N GLN A 146 -22.06 -10.66 1.26
CA GLN A 146 -22.47 -10.63 -0.15
C GLN A 146 -23.99 -10.47 -0.33
N ALA A 147 -24.71 -10.04 0.71
CA ALA A 147 -26.15 -9.78 0.58
C ALA A 147 -26.40 -8.62 -0.40
N ILE A 148 -27.33 -8.84 -1.34
CA ILE A 148 -27.84 -7.82 -2.25
C ILE A 148 -29.35 -7.95 -2.28
N ASP A 149 -30.06 -6.86 -2.00
CA ASP A 149 -31.50 -6.73 -2.22
C ASP A 149 -31.78 -5.68 -3.30
N TYR A 150 -32.73 -5.95 -4.20
CA TYR A 150 -33.01 -5.08 -5.34
C TYR A 150 -34.35 -4.38 -5.16
N ASP A 151 -34.31 -3.05 -5.18
CA ASP A 151 -35.50 -2.22 -5.03
C ASP A 151 -36.26 -2.04 -6.35
N SER A 152 -37.57 -1.84 -6.23
CA SER A 152 -38.45 -1.55 -7.38
C SER A 152 -38.17 -0.23 -8.11
N ASN A 153 -37.49 0.72 -7.47
CA ASN A 153 -37.09 2.02 -8.03
C ASN A 153 -35.78 1.93 -8.85
N GLY A 154 -35.14 0.75 -8.88
CA GLY A 154 -33.88 0.50 -9.59
C GLY A 154 -32.61 0.64 -8.74
N SER A 155 -32.69 1.05 -7.47
CA SER A 155 -31.56 0.95 -6.53
C SER A 155 -31.41 -0.48 -5.99
N ALA A 156 -30.31 -0.71 -5.28
CA ALA A 156 -30.11 -1.94 -4.53
C ALA A 156 -29.39 -1.66 -3.20
N ASP A 157 -29.61 -2.54 -2.23
CA ASP A 157 -28.96 -2.53 -0.91
C ASP A 157 -27.82 -3.53 -0.89
N PHE A 158 -26.64 -3.09 -0.44
CA PHE A 158 -25.40 -3.85 -0.55
C PHE A 158 -24.79 -4.20 0.79
N GLY A 159 -24.26 -5.42 0.87
CA GLY A 159 -23.35 -5.85 1.92
C GLY A 159 -24.03 -6.14 3.24
N ILE A 160 -23.20 -6.28 4.28
CA ILE A 160 -23.63 -6.71 5.61
C ILE A 160 -24.61 -5.73 6.28
N PHE A 161 -24.51 -4.45 5.91
CA PHE A 161 -25.35 -3.38 6.44
C PHE A 161 -26.44 -2.92 5.45
N GLN A 162 -26.62 -3.61 4.32
CA GLN A 162 -27.65 -3.26 3.32
C GLN A 162 -27.66 -1.76 2.98
N ILE A 163 -26.50 -1.24 2.57
CA ILE A 163 -26.32 0.17 2.25
C ILE A 163 -26.85 0.46 0.84
N ASN A 164 -27.82 1.37 0.74
CA ASN A 164 -28.53 1.66 -0.49
C ASN A 164 -27.71 2.45 -1.53
N SER A 165 -27.76 2.00 -2.78
CA SER A 165 -27.01 2.58 -3.89
C SER A 165 -27.55 3.91 -4.41
N ALA A 166 -28.82 4.28 -4.14
CA ALA A 166 -29.33 5.59 -4.56
C ALA A 166 -28.64 6.76 -3.85
N TYR A 167 -28.09 6.54 -2.65
CA TYR A 167 -27.57 7.62 -1.80
C TYR A 167 -26.10 7.46 -1.43
N TRP A 168 -25.64 6.24 -1.14
CA TRP A 168 -24.41 6.05 -0.36
C TRP A 168 -23.23 5.59 -1.18
N CYS A 169 -23.43 4.72 -2.18
CA CYS A 169 -22.38 4.16 -3.03
C CYS A 169 -22.78 4.21 -4.51
N GLN A 170 -21.81 4.05 -5.41
CA GLN A 170 -22.05 4.02 -6.86
C GLN A 170 -22.10 2.57 -7.38
N ASN A 171 -23.22 2.15 -7.99
CA ASN A 171 -23.35 0.88 -8.72
C ASN A 171 -23.48 1.11 -10.24
N GLY A 172 -22.36 0.96 -10.96
CA GLY A 172 -22.31 1.15 -12.41
C GLY A 172 -22.62 2.59 -12.83
N ASP A 173 -23.46 2.76 -13.84
CA ASP A 173 -23.88 4.06 -14.38
C ASP A 173 -25.21 4.58 -13.80
N GLU A 174 -25.70 3.97 -12.71
CA GLU A 174 -26.91 4.45 -12.04
C GLU A 174 -26.74 5.88 -11.51
N SER A 175 -27.84 6.62 -11.36
CA SER A 175 -27.80 7.92 -10.70
C SER A 175 -27.72 7.73 -9.18
N SER A 176 -26.60 8.11 -8.56
CA SER A 176 -26.39 8.05 -7.11
C SER A 176 -25.83 9.37 -6.57
N ALA A 177 -26.15 9.70 -5.32
CA ALA A 177 -25.45 10.77 -4.60
C ALA A 177 -24.03 10.37 -4.17
N ASN A 178 -23.77 9.06 -4.05
CA ASN A 178 -22.49 8.46 -3.66
C ASN A 178 -21.79 9.19 -2.49
N LEU A 179 -22.51 9.40 -1.39
CA LEU A 179 -22.01 10.17 -0.24
C LEU A 179 -20.80 9.52 0.46
N CYS A 180 -20.64 8.20 0.35
CA CYS A 180 -19.47 7.50 0.87
C CYS A 180 -18.27 7.54 -0.09
N GLY A 181 -18.47 7.91 -1.36
CA GLY A 181 -17.41 8.04 -2.35
C GLY A 181 -16.76 6.71 -2.76
N ILE A 182 -17.53 5.62 -2.73
CA ILE A 182 -17.05 4.24 -2.99
C ILE A 182 -17.89 3.54 -4.07
N SER A 183 -17.34 2.48 -4.67
CA SER A 183 -18.17 1.56 -5.46
C SER A 183 -18.97 0.66 -4.52
N CYS A 184 -20.24 0.38 -4.85
CA CYS A 184 -21.05 -0.57 -4.06
C CYS A 184 -20.43 -1.98 -4.03
N SER A 185 -19.56 -2.33 -4.98
CA SER A 185 -18.81 -3.59 -4.98
C SER A 185 -17.82 -3.72 -3.81
N GLU A 186 -17.36 -2.61 -3.23
CA GLU A 186 -16.45 -2.62 -2.07
C GLU A 186 -17.15 -3.12 -0.79
N LEU A 187 -18.48 -2.97 -0.73
CA LEU A 187 -19.35 -3.44 0.36
C LEU A 187 -19.64 -4.94 0.28
N LEU A 188 -19.29 -5.60 -0.83
CA LEU A 188 -19.50 -7.04 -1.02
C LEU A 188 -18.26 -7.87 -0.69
N THR A 189 -17.21 -7.23 -0.18
CA THR A 189 -15.96 -7.90 0.17
C THR A 189 -16.01 -8.48 1.57
N ASN A 190 -15.02 -9.32 1.91
CA ASN A 190 -14.89 -9.84 3.28
C ASN A 190 -14.26 -8.84 4.24
N ASN A 191 -13.72 -7.73 3.72
CA ASN A 191 -13.16 -6.63 4.50
C ASN A 191 -14.28 -5.67 4.89
N LEU A 192 -14.61 -5.60 6.18
CA LEU A 192 -15.68 -4.74 6.71
C LEU A 192 -15.29 -3.26 6.82
N ALA A 193 -14.05 -2.87 6.53
CA ALA A 193 -13.61 -1.49 6.69
C ALA A 193 -14.41 -0.48 5.84
N PRO A 194 -14.70 -0.73 4.53
CA PRO A 194 -15.56 0.14 3.73
C PRO A 194 -16.99 0.19 4.26
N ASP A 195 -17.57 -0.95 4.65
CA ASP A 195 -18.91 -1.04 5.25
C ASP A 195 -19.03 -0.18 6.50
N VAL A 196 -18.07 -0.32 7.43
CA VAL A 196 -18.06 0.44 8.69
C VAL A 196 -17.82 1.93 8.44
N ALA A 197 -16.90 2.28 7.54
CA ALA A 197 -16.65 3.68 7.21
C ALA A 197 -17.91 4.35 6.62
N CYS A 198 -18.59 3.67 5.71
CA CYS A 198 -19.81 4.20 5.10
C CYS A 198 -20.98 4.24 6.12
N ALA A 199 -21.14 3.21 6.96
CA ALA A 199 -22.16 3.21 8.01
C ALA A 199 -22.01 4.36 9.02
N LYS A 200 -20.76 4.74 9.36
CA LYS A 200 -20.49 5.93 10.17
C LYS A 200 -20.99 7.21 9.49
N ILE A 201 -20.71 7.37 8.20
CA ILE A 201 -21.21 8.49 7.39
C ILE A 201 -22.74 8.50 7.36
N VAL A 202 -23.38 7.34 7.19
CA VAL A 202 -24.85 7.21 7.20
C VAL A 202 -25.42 7.73 8.52
N VAL A 203 -24.89 7.26 9.66
CA VAL A 203 -25.37 7.69 10.98
C VAL A 203 -25.17 9.18 11.21
N ASP A 204 -24.02 9.73 10.81
CA ASP A 204 -23.71 11.15 11.03
C ASP A 204 -24.55 12.08 10.13
N ASN A 205 -24.92 11.63 8.92
CA ASN A 205 -25.67 12.43 7.95
C ASN A 205 -27.17 12.16 7.95
N SER A 206 -27.63 11.16 8.70
CA SER A 206 -29.05 10.85 8.85
C SER A 206 -29.62 11.59 10.06
N TRP A 207 -30.71 12.33 9.83
CA TRP A 207 -31.40 13.08 10.88
C TRP A 207 -31.87 12.22 12.07
N ASN A 208 -31.97 10.90 11.88
CA ASN A 208 -32.39 9.91 12.87
C ASN A 208 -31.28 8.88 13.21
N GLY A 209 -30.01 9.13 12.87
CA GLY A 209 -28.89 8.24 13.19
C GLY A 209 -29.08 6.82 12.62
N MET A 210 -28.98 5.79 13.47
CA MET A 210 -29.27 4.40 13.07
C MET A 210 -30.72 4.17 12.63
N GLY A 211 -31.61 5.14 12.82
CA GLY A 211 -32.98 5.11 12.27
C GLY A 211 -33.04 5.14 10.74
N ALA A 212 -31.91 5.36 10.05
CA ALA A 212 -31.80 5.19 8.60
C ALA A 212 -32.11 3.74 8.17
N TRP A 213 -31.72 2.75 8.99
CA TRP A 213 -31.97 1.34 8.75
C TRP A 213 -33.37 0.94 9.21
N VAL A 214 -34.18 0.46 8.26
CA VAL A 214 -35.56 0.06 8.55
C VAL A 214 -35.56 -1.14 9.50
N ALA A 215 -34.68 -2.12 9.30
CA ALA A 215 -34.65 -3.32 10.12
C ALA A 215 -34.23 -3.00 11.56
N TRP A 216 -33.26 -2.08 11.76
CA TRP A 216 -32.89 -1.63 13.10
C TRP A 216 -34.08 -1.01 13.86
N ARG A 217 -34.87 -0.15 13.21
CA ARG A 217 -36.06 0.45 13.84
C ARG A 217 -37.10 -0.59 14.25
N LEU A 218 -37.30 -1.62 13.41
CA LEU A 218 -38.35 -2.62 13.62
C LEU A 218 -37.95 -3.67 14.66
N TYR A 219 -36.68 -4.06 14.69
CA TYR A 219 -36.25 -5.24 15.44
C TYR A 219 -35.25 -4.95 16.57
N CYS A 220 -34.58 -3.79 16.56
CA CYS A 220 -33.50 -3.48 17.50
C CYS A 220 -33.84 -2.29 18.41
N GLN A 221 -34.48 -1.26 17.87
CA GLN A 221 -34.75 -0.03 18.60
C GLN A 221 -35.63 -0.27 19.83
N GLY A 222 -35.12 0.10 21.00
CA GLY A 222 -35.85 -0.03 22.27
C GLY A 222 -35.96 -1.46 22.80
N GLN A 223 -35.27 -2.44 22.20
CA GLN A 223 -35.23 -3.83 22.65
C GLN A 223 -34.05 -4.08 23.60
N ASP A 224 -34.12 -5.17 24.35
CA ASP A 224 -32.95 -5.71 25.05
C ASP A 224 -32.05 -6.44 24.05
N LEU A 225 -30.88 -5.85 23.77
CA LEU A 225 -29.93 -6.37 22.80
C LEU A 225 -28.81 -7.20 23.43
N SER A 226 -28.85 -7.47 24.74
CA SER A 226 -27.81 -8.22 25.45
C SER A 226 -27.57 -9.61 24.85
N GLY A 227 -28.61 -10.24 24.30
CA GLY A 227 -28.54 -11.54 23.62
C GLY A 227 -27.62 -11.57 22.39
N TYR A 228 -27.41 -10.43 21.71
CA TYR A 228 -26.56 -10.38 20.52
C TYR A 228 -25.07 -10.52 20.81
N LEU A 229 -24.65 -10.20 22.04
CA LEU A 229 -23.25 -10.30 22.49
C LEU A 229 -23.07 -11.41 23.55
N ALA A 230 -24.11 -12.20 23.83
CA ALA A 230 -24.08 -13.21 24.87
C ALA A 230 -23.04 -14.30 24.54
N GLY A 231 -22.05 -14.47 25.41
CA GLY A 231 -21.00 -15.47 25.25
C GLY A 231 -19.85 -15.06 24.32
N CYS A 232 -19.83 -13.82 23.83
CA CYS A 232 -18.70 -13.30 23.08
C CYS A 232 -17.55 -12.87 24.00
N ASP A 233 -16.31 -13.08 23.54
CA ASP A 233 -15.09 -12.62 24.21
C ASP A 233 -14.64 -11.31 23.52
N LEU A 234 -14.90 -10.17 24.17
CA LEU A 234 -14.82 -8.80 23.61
C LEU A 234 -14.00 -7.86 24.52
#